data_AF-A0A960RWB4-F1
#
_entry.id   AF-A0A960RWB4-F1
#
_cell.length_a   1.000
_cell.length_b   1.000
_cell.length_c   1.000
_cell.angle_alpha   90.00
_cell.angle_beta   90.00
_cell.angle_gamma   90.00
#
_symmetry.space_group_name_H-M   'P 1'
#
loop_
_entity.id
_entity.type
_entity.pdbx_description
1 polymer ?
#
loop_
_entity_poly.entity_id
_entity_poly.type
_entity_poly.pdbx_seq_one_letter_code
_entity_poly.pdbx_strand_id
1 'polypeptide(L)'
;MDHHFSDYFHEFSEGTPIGSYHRVVYLHEAPDMSWEIIHKQIPSLPRGWFELAQLTTKDRIDFVRQFWGSQMTYHPNLDQLLDNFFANLDEIGVVVTQKKYDDPYEPMLVYSLSEDRGYYRGMLPASDDDIVALQSYFALKVLPTDYTSFLQIHDGFQKTTDCTGITSSKLLPSRYEAFQKSIEPEEVIYTKNGVPVNPKMLIPFYESFGLPFYHCFWAEWYPENEMGNVYYESTTKTISDISDGGTSTENLAFPTFTDWLIFYLEQV
;
A
#
# COMPACT_ATOMS: atom_id res chain seq x y z
N MET A 1 9.78 13.09 14.95
CA MET A 1 10.09 12.60 13.59
C MET A 1 11.02 11.43 13.78
N ASP A 2 10.60 10.27 13.29
CA ASP A 2 11.27 8.98 13.44
C ASP A 2 12.67 8.99 12.82
N HIS A 3 13.65 8.37 13.47
CA HIS A 3 15.03 8.36 12.97
C HIS A 3 15.20 7.59 11.65
N HIS A 4 14.44 6.51 11.42
CA HIS A 4 14.45 5.79 10.14
C HIS A 4 13.95 6.67 9.00
N PHE A 5 13.00 7.56 9.28
CA PHE A 5 12.52 8.54 8.30
C PHE A 5 13.64 9.49 7.87
N SER A 6 14.38 10.08 8.82
CA SER A 6 15.50 10.97 8.51
C SER A 6 16.67 10.24 7.83
N ASP A 7 16.93 8.99 8.21
CA ASP A 7 17.96 8.15 7.59
C ASP A 7 17.61 7.75 6.16
N TYR A 8 16.33 7.59 5.82
CA TYR A 8 15.93 7.22 4.46
C TYR A 8 15.81 8.42 3.53
N PHE A 9 15.16 9.50 4.00
CA PHE A 9 14.88 10.69 3.19
C PHE A 9 16.01 11.74 3.31
N HIS A 10 17.20 11.40 2.84
CA HIS A 10 18.30 12.35 2.75
C HIS A 10 18.89 12.44 1.34
N GLU A 11 19.33 13.65 0.99
CA GLU A 11 19.96 13.92 -0.30
C GLU A 11 21.37 13.34 -0.34
N PHE A 12 21.78 12.88 -1.52
CA PHE A 12 23.16 12.52 -1.79
C PHE A 12 24.04 13.77 -1.65
N SER A 13 25.02 13.71 -0.75
CA SER A 13 26.01 14.78 -0.59
C SER A 13 27.42 14.21 -0.49
N GLU A 14 28.45 15.01 -0.76
CA GLU A 14 29.85 14.59 -0.60
C GLU A 14 30.18 14.17 0.85
N GLY A 15 29.42 14.65 1.85
CA GLY A 15 29.53 14.26 3.26
C GLY A 15 28.69 13.04 3.67
N THR A 16 27.67 12.69 2.88
CA THR A 16 26.74 11.56 3.09
C THR A 16 26.52 10.84 1.77
N PRO A 17 27.48 10.04 1.30
CA PRO A 17 27.42 9.35 0.00
C PRO A 17 26.37 8.22 -0.06
N ILE A 18 25.58 8.03 1.00
CA ILE A 18 24.55 7.00 1.18
C ILE A 18 23.15 7.55 0.82
N GLY A 19 23.02 8.85 0.50
CA GLY A 19 21.75 9.48 0.16
C GLY A 19 21.04 8.77 -1.00
N SER A 20 19.76 8.43 -0.78
CA SER A 20 18.93 7.69 -1.75
C SER A 20 18.33 8.60 -2.82
N TYR A 21 18.44 9.92 -2.66
CA TYR A 21 17.75 10.90 -3.50
C TYR A 21 18.69 12.00 -3.97
N HIS A 22 18.44 12.49 -5.17
CA HIS A 22 19.02 13.75 -5.64
C HIS A 22 18.40 14.93 -4.89
N ARG A 23 17.08 14.90 -4.65
CA ARG A 23 16.37 15.96 -3.94
C ARG A 23 15.23 15.43 -3.07
N VAL A 24 15.06 16.03 -1.89
CA VAL A 24 13.93 15.77 -0.99
C VAL A 24 13.31 17.10 -0.56
N VAL A 25 12.00 17.22 -0.66
CA VAL A 25 11.25 18.41 -0.22
C VAL A 25 10.13 17.99 0.73
N TYR A 26 10.22 18.44 1.97
CA TYR A 26 9.18 18.31 2.98
C TYR A 26 8.22 19.50 2.85
N LEU A 27 7.09 19.31 2.15
CA LEU A 27 6.16 20.43 1.90
C LEU A 27 5.55 21.00 3.19
N HIS A 28 5.42 20.17 4.21
CA HIS A 28 4.91 20.56 5.52
C HIS A 28 5.91 21.39 6.35
N GLU A 29 7.17 21.48 5.92
CA GLU A 29 8.21 22.34 6.51
C GLU A 29 8.51 23.57 5.64
N ALA A 30 7.76 23.76 4.54
CA ALA A 30 7.97 24.84 3.57
C ALA A 30 6.75 25.79 3.49
N PRO A 31 6.45 26.58 4.55
CA PRO A 31 5.25 27.41 4.62
C PRO A 31 5.23 28.56 3.59
N ASP A 32 6.39 28.98 3.09
CA ASP A 32 6.50 30.04 2.08
C ASP A 32 6.30 29.54 0.64
N MET A 33 6.13 28.22 0.45
CA MET A 33 5.96 27.64 -0.88
C MET A 33 4.53 27.85 -1.40
N SER A 34 4.37 28.59 -2.48
CA SER A 34 3.06 28.78 -3.13
C SER A 34 2.65 27.59 -3.99
N TRP A 35 1.34 27.35 -4.12
CA TRP A 35 0.76 26.35 -5.01
C TRP A 35 1.24 26.49 -6.46
N GLU A 36 1.33 27.73 -6.97
CA GLU A 36 1.69 28.00 -8.36
C GLU A 36 3.11 27.54 -8.69
N ILE A 37 4.02 27.64 -7.72
CA ILE A 37 5.42 27.19 -7.87
C ILE A 37 5.48 25.67 -7.86
N ILE A 38 4.86 25.03 -6.87
CA ILE A 38 4.98 23.57 -6.72
C ILE A 38 4.20 22.83 -7.81
N HIS A 39 3.01 23.29 -8.19
CA HIS A 39 2.22 22.68 -9.27
C HIS A 39 2.91 22.80 -10.64
N LYS A 40 3.68 23.88 -10.86
CA LYS A 40 4.52 23.99 -12.06
C LYS A 40 5.64 22.95 -12.11
N GLN A 41 6.19 22.58 -10.96
CA GLN A 41 7.22 21.55 -10.84
C GLN A 41 6.64 20.14 -10.84
N ILE A 42 5.46 19.97 -10.25
CA ILE A 42 4.80 18.69 -10.01
C ILE A 42 3.31 18.80 -10.40
N PRO A 43 2.98 18.77 -11.70
CA PRO A 43 1.60 18.92 -12.14
C PRO A 43 0.65 17.81 -11.66
N SER A 44 1.21 16.65 -11.27
CA SER A 44 0.47 15.51 -10.74
C SER A 44 0.13 15.62 -9.25
N LEU A 45 0.72 16.57 -8.51
CA LEU A 45 0.45 16.75 -7.09
C LEU A 45 -1.01 17.18 -6.89
N PRO A 46 -1.83 16.48 -6.09
CA PRO A 46 -3.17 16.92 -5.78
C PRO A 46 -3.13 18.21 -4.95
N ARG A 47 -3.95 19.20 -5.33
CA ARG A 47 -4.07 20.45 -4.57
C ARG A 47 -4.42 20.20 -3.10
N GLY A 48 -5.28 19.23 -2.82
CA GLY A 48 -5.64 18.85 -1.46
C GLY A 48 -4.46 18.38 -0.61
N TRP A 49 -3.45 17.74 -1.20
CA TRP A 49 -2.23 17.36 -0.48
C TRP A 49 -1.36 18.59 -0.16
N PHE A 50 -1.25 19.53 -1.09
CA PHE A 50 -0.57 20.79 -0.80
C PHE A 50 -1.24 21.55 0.34
N GLU A 51 -2.57 21.67 0.31
CA GLU A 51 -3.36 22.33 1.37
C GLU A 51 -3.22 21.60 2.71
N LEU A 52 -3.27 20.26 2.70
CA LEU A 52 -3.01 19.42 3.88
C LEU A 52 -1.64 19.72 4.50
N ALA A 53 -0.59 19.88 3.68
CA ALA A 53 0.76 20.16 4.17
C ALA A 53 0.86 21.49 4.96
N GLN A 54 -0.05 22.44 4.73
CA GLN A 54 -0.09 23.73 5.42
C GLN A 54 -0.81 23.70 6.78
N LEU A 55 -1.48 22.58 7.11
CA LEU A 55 -2.17 22.42 8.39
C LEU A 55 -1.18 22.11 9.52
N THR A 56 -1.64 22.13 10.78
CA THR A 56 -0.83 21.62 11.90
C THR A 56 -0.73 20.09 11.84
N THR A 57 0.30 19.49 12.46
CA THR A 57 0.45 18.02 12.54
C THR A 57 -0.83 17.33 13.03
N LYS A 58 -1.45 17.86 14.09
CA LYS A 58 -2.69 17.30 14.64
C LYS A 58 -3.83 17.35 13.61
N ASP A 59 -4.03 18.51 12.98
CA ASP A 59 -5.09 18.68 11.99
C ASP A 59 -4.87 17.78 10.76
N ARG A 60 -3.60 17.56 10.36
CA ARG A 60 -3.26 16.61 9.29
C ARG A 60 -3.69 15.19 9.65
N ILE A 61 -3.33 14.72 10.84
CA ILE A 61 -3.70 13.38 11.34
C ILE A 61 -5.23 13.24 11.38
N ASP A 62 -5.92 14.20 12.00
CA ASP A 62 -7.38 14.17 12.14
C ASP A 62 -8.09 14.19 10.78
N PHE A 63 -7.61 15.03 9.84
CA PHE A 63 -8.18 15.13 8.50
C PHE A 63 -7.99 13.84 7.70
N VAL A 64 -6.77 13.29 7.68
CA VAL A 64 -6.47 12.08 6.91
C VAL A 64 -7.22 10.87 7.49
N ARG A 65 -7.35 10.76 8.81
CA ARG A 65 -8.19 9.74 9.47
C ARG A 65 -9.64 9.81 8.97
N GLN A 66 -10.24 11.01 8.98
CA GLN A 66 -11.61 11.22 8.50
C GLN A 66 -11.74 10.92 7.00
N PHE A 67 -10.75 11.32 6.21
CA PHE A 67 -10.72 11.04 4.79
C PHE A 67 -10.72 9.53 4.51
N TRP A 68 -9.87 8.75 5.20
CA TRP A 68 -9.86 7.29 5.08
C TRP A 68 -11.22 6.69 5.43
N GLY A 69 -11.81 7.08 6.57
CA GLY A 69 -13.13 6.59 6.98
C GLY A 69 -14.26 6.96 6.01
N SER A 70 -14.13 8.06 5.26
CA SER A 70 -15.11 8.46 4.25
C SER A 70 -14.97 7.74 2.91
N GLN A 71 -13.78 7.24 2.59
CA GLN A 71 -13.47 6.61 1.30
C GLN A 71 -13.56 5.08 1.37
N MET A 72 -13.18 4.49 2.50
CA MET A 72 -13.22 3.03 2.66
C MET A 72 -14.65 2.51 2.75
N THR A 73 -14.88 1.33 2.17
CA THR A 73 -16.14 0.60 2.32
C THR A 73 -16.41 0.30 3.79
N TYR A 74 -17.69 0.35 4.18
CA TYR A 74 -18.10 0.03 5.55
C TYR A 74 -17.59 -1.35 5.97
N HIS A 75 -16.89 -1.40 7.09
CA HIS A 75 -16.45 -2.63 7.73
C HIS A 75 -16.65 -2.49 9.25
N PRO A 76 -17.16 -3.52 9.97
CA PRO A 76 -17.53 -3.40 11.38
C PRO A 76 -16.41 -2.91 12.31
N ASN A 77 -15.16 -3.21 11.96
CA ASN A 77 -13.98 -2.88 12.77
C ASN A 77 -13.19 -1.67 12.23
N LEU A 78 -13.67 -1.00 11.18
CA LEU A 78 -12.92 0.07 10.51
C LEU A 78 -12.64 1.26 11.42
N ASP A 79 -13.66 1.76 12.13
CA ASP A 79 -13.49 2.95 12.98
C ASP A 79 -12.45 2.70 14.09
N GLN A 80 -12.51 1.52 14.72
CA GLN A 80 -11.56 1.15 15.77
C GLN A 80 -10.15 0.96 15.21
N LEU A 81 -10.02 0.39 14.01
CA LEU A 81 -8.73 0.33 13.32
C LEU A 81 -8.15 1.72 13.09
N LEU A 82 -8.93 2.63 12.50
CA LEU A 82 -8.48 3.97 12.19
C LEU A 82 -8.10 4.72 13.47
N ASP A 83 -8.88 4.58 14.54
CA ASP A 83 -8.53 5.16 15.84
C ASP A 83 -7.19 4.65 16.36
N ASN A 84 -6.99 3.33 16.35
CA ASN A 84 -5.77 2.72 16.83
C ASN A 84 -4.55 3.11 15.98
N PHE A 85 -4.66 3.04 14.65
CA PHE A 85 -3.55 3.36 13.75
C PHE A 85 -3.16 4.84 13.84
N PHE A 86 -4.12 5.76 13.73
CA PHE A 86 -3.83 7.20 13.72
C PHE A 86 -3.44 7.74 15.10
N ALA A 87 -3.89 7.12 16.20
CA ALA A 87 -3.42 7.47 17.55
C ALA A 87 -1.93 7.13 17.79
N ASN A 88 -1.38 6.24 16.97
CA ASN A 88 0.02 5.80 17.02
C ASN A 88 0.93 6.57 16.05
N LEU A 89 0.45 7.64 15.43
CA LEU A 89 1.24 8.47 14.51
C LEU A 89 1.83 9.70 15.23
N ASP A 90 3.12 9.94 15.00
CA ASP A 90 3.77 11.18 15.38
C ASP A 90 3.51 12.29 14.35
N GLU A 91 3.41 11.93 13.07
CA GLU A 91 3.34 12.90 11.97
C GLU A 91 2.72 12.29 10.71
N ILE A 92 2.02 13.13 9.92
CA ILE A 92 1.68 12.85 8.52
C ILE A 92 2.22 14.00 7.68
N GLY A 93 3.23 13.69 6.85
CA GLY A 93 3.90 14.68 6.02
C GLY A 93 3.70 14.42 4.53
N VAL A 94 3.52 15.49 3.74
CA VAL A 94 3.69 15.39 2.29
C VAL A 94 5.17 15.56 1.98
N VAL A 95 5.75 14.53 1.38
CA VAL A 95 7.16 14.48 1.00
C VAL A 95 7.25 14.33 -0.51
N VAL A 96 8.08 15.15 -1.14
CA VAL A 96 8.37 15.04 -2.56
C VAL A 96 9.82 14.60 -2.71
N THR A 97 10.04 13.56 -3.50
CA THR A 97 11.38 13.04 -3.75
C THR A 97 11.74 13.10 -5.23
N GLN A 98 13.03 13.17 -5.53
CA GLN A 98 13.58 13.04 -6.86
C GLN A 98 14.81 12.14 -6.79
N LYS A 99 14.78 10.97 -7.42
CA LYS A 99 15.85 9.96 -7.29
C LYS A 99 17.14 10.41 -8.00
N LYS A 100 17.04 10.88 -9.25
CA LYS A 100 18.15 11.45 -10.02
C LYS A 100 17.78 12.83 -10.54
N TYR A 101 18.78 13.64 -10.91
CA TYR A 101 18.59 15.01 -11.38
C TYR A 101 17.55 15.16 -12.52
N ASP A 102 17.49 14.19 -13.44
CA ASP A 102 16.56 14.19 -14.58
C ASP A 102 15.27 13.39 -14.33
N ASP A 103 15.14 12.72 -13.19
CA ASP A 103 13.94 11.95 -12.85
C ASP A 103 12.78 12.90 -12.50
N PRO A 104 11.52 12.53 -12.76
CA PRO A 104 10.39 13.31 -12.28
C PRO A 104 10.33 13.36 -10.76
N TYR A 105 9.70 14.40 -10.22
CA TYR A 105 9.37 14.47 -8.80
C TYR A 105 8.22 13.49 -8.47
N GLU A 106 8.42 12.72 -7.41
CA GLU A 106 7.47 11.72 -6.90
C GLU A 106 6.94 12.18 -5.54
N PRO A 107 5.70 12.70 -5.47
CA PRO A 107 5.05 13.05 -4.21
C PRO A 107 4.49 11.80 -3.51
N MET A 108 4.58 11.78 -2.19
CA MET A 108 4.02 10.74 -1.33
C MET A 108 3.54 11.33 -0.01
N LEU A 109 2.55 10.69 0.60
CA LEU A 109 2.17 10.91 1.99
C LEU A 109 2.97 9.95 2.86
N VAL A 110 3.62 10.47 3.89
CA VAL A 110 4.39 9.67 4.84
C VAL A 110 3.76 9.73 6.22
N TYR A 111 3.48 8.56 6.76
CA TYR A 111 2.87 8.34 8.06
C TYR A 111 3.96 7.90 9.03
N SER A 112 4.51 8.82 9.83
CA SER A 112 5.55 8.51 10.82
C SER A 112 4.89 7.95 12.07
N LEU A 113 5.31 6.76 12.50
CA LEU A 113 4.82 6.12 13.71
C LEU A 113 5.54 6.65 14.94
N SER A 114 4.86 6.58 16.07
CA SER A 114 5.41 6.91 17.37
C SER A 114 6.44 5.89 17.83
N GLU A 115 7.30 6.32 18.75
CA GLU A 115 8.30 5.47 19.44
C GLU A 115 9.33 4.83 18.49
N ASP A 116 9.70 5.54 17.42
CA ASP A 116 10.71 5.09 16.46
C ASP A 116 10.40 3.74 15.79
N ARG A 117 9.10 3.41 15.64
CA ARG A 117 8.66 2.15 15.01
C ARG A 117 8.68 2.20 13.48
N GLY A 118 9.10 3.31 12.89
CA GLY A 118 9.21 3.51 11.46
C GLY A 118 8.07 4.33 10.86
N TYR A 119 7.78 4.10 9.58
CA TYR A 119 6.78 4.89 8.84
C TYR A 119 6.11 4.08 7.72
N TYR A 120 4.99 4.59 7.22
CA TYR A 120 4.38 4.13 5.97
C TYR A 120 4.42 5.20 4.89
N ARG A 121 4.44 4.79 3.63
CA ARG A 121 4.40 5.67 2.45
C ARG A 121 3.19 5.33 1.61
N GLY A 122 2.29 6.29 1.49
CA GLY A 122 1.16 6.24 0.58
C GLY A 122 1.43 7.03 -0.70
N MET A 123 1.28 6.36 -1.83
CA MET A 123 1.42 6.97 -3.15
C MET A 123 0.18 7.81 -3.49
N LEU A 124 0.26 8.54 -4.60
CA LEU A 124 -0.86 9.30 -5.13
C LEU A 124 -2.10 8.39 -5.31
N PRO A 125 -3.32 8.92 -5.12
CA PRO A 125 -4.53 8.14 -5.31
C PRO A 125 -4.71 7.74 -6.79
N ALA A 126 -5.30 6.57 -7.02
CA ALA A 126 -5.66 6.11 -8.34
C ALA A 126 -6.78 6.99 -8.91
N SER A 127 -6.69 7.34 -10.18
CA SER A 127 -7.78 8.03 -10.87
C SER A 127 -8.93 7.05 -11.18
N ASP A 128 -10.13 7.57 -11.43
CA ASP A 128 -11.26 6.75 -11.86
C ASP A 128 -10.93 5.96 -13.14
N ASP A 129 -10.17 6.57 -14.06
CA ASP A 129 -9.69 5.91 -15.28
C ASP A 129 -8.73 4.74 -14.96
N ASP A 130 -7.86 4.90 -13.97
CA ASP A 130 -6.94 3.84 -13.52
C ASP A 130 -7.74 2.67 -12.91
N ILE A 131 -8.77 2.95 -12.11
CA ILE A 131 -9.66 1.93 -11.54
C ILE A 131 -10.45 1.20 -12.63
N VAL A 132 -11.03 1.92 -13.59
CA VAL A 132 -11.77 1.33 -14.72
C VAL A 132 -10.85 0.45 -15.56
N ALA A 133 -9.62 0.91 -15.85
CA ALA A 133 -8.64 0.12 -16.58
C ALA A 133 -8.26 -1.16 -15.83
N LEU A 134 -8.04 -1.08 -14.53
CA LEU A 134 -7.71 -2.21 -13.67
C LEU A 134 -8.84 -3.25 -13.65
N GLN A 135 -10.08 -2.80 -13.41
CA GLN A 135 -11.26 -3.67 -13.41
C GLN A 135 -11.50 -4.32 -14.76
N SER A 136 -11.25 -3.59 -15.85
CA SER A 136 -11.37 -4.12 -17.22
C SER A 136 -10.33 -5.22 -17.49
N TYR A 137 -9.11 -5.07 -17.01
CA TYR A 137 -8.07 -6.10 -17.16
C TYR A 137 -8.46 -7.39 -16.42
N PHE A 138 -9.04 -7.27 -15.23
CA PHE A 138 -9.51 -8.39 -14.42
C PHE A 138 -11.02 -8.65 -14.59
N ALA A 139 -11.63 -8.39 -15.75
CA ALA A 139 -13.09 -8.48 -15.93
C ALA A 139 -13.72 -9.84 -15.57
N LEU A 140 -12.94 -10.93 -15.61
CA LEU A 140 -13.38 -12.28 -15.20
C LEU A 140 -13.17 -12.58 -13.70
N LYS A 141 -12.53 -11.68 -12.97
CA LYS A 141 -12.16 -11.77 -11.55
C LYS A 141 -12.48 -10.43 -10.89
N VAL A 142 -13.70 -10.28 -10.40
CA VAL A 142 -14.19 -9.03 -9.80
C VAL A 142 -13.37 -8.68 -8.55
N LEU A 143 -12.43 -7.75 -8.68
CA LEU A 143 -11.59 -7.29 -7.58
C LEU A 143 -12.43 -6.81 -6.39
N PRO A 144 -11.99 -7.04 -5.14
CA PRO A 144 -12.70 -6.57 -3.96
C PRO A 144 -12.95 -5.06 -3.99
N THR A 145 -14.14 -4.64 -3.60
CA THR A 145 -14.52 -3.22 -3.62
C THR A 145 -13.65 -2.43 -2.65
N ASP A 146 -13.46 -2.97 -1.44
CA ASP A 146 -12.66 -2.35 -0.39
C ASP A 146 -11.18 -2.14 -0.79
N TYR A 147 -10.59 -3.06 -1.56
CA TYR A 147 -9.27 -2.86 -2.18
C TYR A 147 -9.28 -1.71 -3.18
N THR A 148 -10.25 -1.67 -4.11
CA THR A 148 -10.31 -0.58 -5.10
C THR A 148 -10.59 0.79 -4.47
N SER A 149 -11.40 0.83 -3.41
CA SER A 149 -11.61 2.04 -2.60
C SER A 149 -10.34 2.48 -1.89
N PHE A 150 -9.54 1.55 -1.38
CA PHE A 150 -8.25 1.88 -0.77
C PHE A 150 -7.27 2.48 -1.80
N LEU A 151 -7.25 1.97 -3.04
CA LEU A 151 -6.40 2.53 -4.10
C LEU A 151 -6.74 4.00 -4.43
N GLN A 152 -7.99 4.42 -4.21
CA GLN A 152 -8.41 5.82 -4.36
C GLN A 152 -7.97 6.71 -3.19
N ILE A 153 -7.47 6.13 -2.10
CA ILE A 153 -6.73 6.83 -1.04
C ILE A 153 -5.24 6.83 -1.39
N HIS A 154 -4.70 5.64 -1.65
CA HIS A 154 -3.30 5.39 -1.98
C HIS A 154 -3.14 4.33 -3.06
N ASP A 155 -2.69 4.71 -4.25
CA ASP A 155 -2.38 3.78 -5.34
C ASP A 155 -1.01 3.11 -5.12
N GLY A 156 -0.96 2.31 -4.05
CA GLY A 156 0.25 1.71 -3.51
C GLY A 156 0.61 2.28 -2.15
N PHE A 157 0.95 1.39 -1.23
CA PHE A 157 1.19 1.71 0.17
C PHE A 157 2.25 0.77 0.75
N GLN A 158 3.29 1.32 1.36
CA GLN A 158 4.52 0.58 1.71
C GLN A 158 4.99 0.91 3.13
N LYS A 159 5.65 -0.05 3.79
CA LYS A 159 6.26 0.15 5.11
C LYS A 159 7.75 0.53 4.95
N THR A 160 8.25 1.35 5.88
CA THR A 160 9.65 1.69 6.19
C THR A 160 10.65 1.55 5.04
N THR A 161 11.19 0.36 4.81
CA THR A 161 12.46 0.16 4.11
C THR A 161 12.43 -0.89 3.00
N ASP A 162 11.40 -1.72 2.94
CA ASP A 162 11.19 -2.63 1.83
C ASP A 162 10.42 -1.85 0.76
N CYS A 163 10.97 -1.71 -0.45
CA CYS A 163 10.27 -1.11 -1.60
C CYS A 163 9.09 -1.99 -2.07
N THR A 164 8.51 -2.76 -1.15
CA THR A 164 7.44 -3.72 -1.30
C THR A 164 6.28 -3.34 -0.40
N GLY A 165 5.08 -3.75 -0.79
CA GLY A 165 3.85 -3.23 -0.23
C GLY A 165 2.68 -3.52 -1.14
N ILE A 166 1.59 -2.80 -0.89
CA ILE A 166 0.39 -2.87 -1.72
C ILE A 166 0.77 -2.39 -3.12
N THR A 167 0.48 -3.24 -4.11
CA THR A 167 0.78 -2.99 -5.52
C THR A 167 -0.20 -1.96 -6.06
N SER A 168 0.33 -0.97 -6.78
CA SER A 168 -0.48 0.02 -7.46
C SER A 168 -1.29 -0.57 -8.61
N SER A 169 -2.43 0.03 -8.90
CA SER A 169 -3.33 -0.27 -10.02
C SER A 169 -2.58 -0.45 -11.33
N LYS A 170 -1.65 0.46 -11.65
CA LYS A 170 -0.85 0.44 -12.89
C LYS A 170 0.11 -0.72 -12.98
N LEU A 171 0.63 -1.19 -11.84
CA LEU A 171 1.61 -2.26 -11.79
C LEU A 171 0.95 -3.64 -11.64
N LEU A 172 -0.24 -3.73 -11.05
CA LEU A 172 -0.91 -5.00 -10.74
C LEU A 172 -1.04 -5.94 -11.95
N PRO A 173 -1.45 -5.49 -13.15
CA PRO A 173 -1.49 -6.35 -14.35
C PRO A 173 -0.13 -6.97 -14.67
N SER A 174 0.93 -6.15 -14.72
CA SER A 174 2.28 -6.61 -15.03
C SER A 174 2.86 -7.54 -13.96
N ARG A 175 2.54 -7.28 -12.68
CA ARG A 175 2.93 -8.15 -11.56
C ARG A 175 2.18 -9.47 -11.57
N TYR A 176 0.89 -9.46 -11.89
CA TYR A 176 0.11 -10.67 -12.10
C TYR A 176 0.74 -11.51 -13.22
N GLU A 177 1.07 -10.95 -14.37
CA GLU A 177 1.73 -11.69 -15.46
C GLU A 177 3.10 -12.26 -15.05
N ALA A 178 3.92 -11.49 -14.32
CA ALA A 178 5.20 -11.95 -13.81
C ALA A 178 5.05 -13.10 -12.81
N PHE A 179 4.09 -12.98 -11.90
CA PHE A 179 3.74 -14.02 -10.93
C PHE A 179 3.25 -15.28 -11.63
N GLN A 180 2.33 -15.17 -12.58
CA GLN A 180 1.84 -16.31 -13.36
C GLN A 180 2.97 -17.01 -14.12
N LYS A 181 3.94 -16.29 -14.67
CA LYS A 181 5.14 -16.90 -15.29
C LYS A 181 6.03 -17.62 -14.28
N SER A 182 6.16 -17.10 -13.06
CA SER A 182 6.96 -17.73 -12.01
C SER A 182 6.37 -19.05 -11.50
N ILE A 183 5.05 -19.20 -11.57
CA ILE A 183 4.30 -20.40 -11.15
C ILE A 183 3.81 -21.24 -12.33
N GLU A 184 4.08 -20.84 -13.58
CA GLU A 184 3.69 -21.56 -14.81
C GLU A 184 4.13 -23.04 -14.86
N PRO A 185 5.29 -23.44 -14.29
CA PRO A 185 5.64 -24.86 -14.20
C PRO A 185 4.66 -25.69 -13.35
N GLU A 186 3.84 -25.04 -12.52
CA GLU A 186 2.82 -25.67 -11.68
C GLU A 186 1.49 -25.75 -12.47
N GLU A 187 1.05 -26.95 -12.86
CA GLU A 187 -0.30 -27.11 -13.40
C GLU A 187 -1.38 -26.86 -12.34
N VAL A 188 -1.07 -27.15 -11.07
CA VAL A 188 -1.94 -27.03 -9.89
C VAL A 188 -1.09 -26.69 -8.67
N ILE A 189 -1.51 -25.68 -7.90
CA ILE A 189 -0.99 -25.39 -6.56
C ILE A 189 -1.96 -25.95 -5.51
N TYR A 190 -1.54 -26.04 -4.25
CA TYR A 190 -2.36 -26.67 -3.21
C TYR A 190 -2.54 -25.75 -1.99
N THR A 191 -3.66 -25.87 -1.28
CA THR A 191 -3.72 -25.37 0.11
C THR A 191 -2.82 -26.23 1.00
N LYS A 192 -2.52 -25.76 2.21
CA LYS A 192 -1.78 -26.56 3.20
C LYS A 192 -2.45 -27.91 3.51
N ASN A 193 -3.78 -28.00 3.46
CA ASN A 193 -4.52 -29.27 3.59
C ASN A 193 -4.68 -30.07 2.27
N GLY A 194 -3.98 -29.68 1.20
CA GLY A 194 -3.93 -30.46 -0.04
C GLY A 194 -5.11 -30.26 -1.00
N VAL A 195 -5.90 -29.19 -0.82
CA VAL A 195 -6.97 -28.84 -1.77
C VAL A 195 -6.34 -28.24 -3.02
N PRO A 196 -6.65 -28.74 -4.23
CA PRO A 196 -6.09 -28.18 -5.46
C PRO A 196 -6.66 -26.79 -5.73
N VAL A 197 -5.79 -25.88 -6.17
CA VAL A 197 -6.09 -24.49 -6.49
C VAL A 197 -5.53 -24.15 -7.87
N ASN A 198 -6.32 -23.44 -8.67
CA ASN A 198 -5.89 -22.98 -9.98
C ASN A 198 -4.99 -21.73 -9.82
N PRO A 199 -3.70 -21.79 -10.20
CA PRO A 199 -2.79 -20.65 -10.04
C PRO A 199 -3.27 -19.37 -10.74
N LYS A 200 -4.01 -19.51 -11.85
CA LYS A 200 -4.57 -18.38 -12.61
C LYS A 200 -5.65 -17.61 -11.85
N MET A 201 -6.16 -18.15 -10.75
CA MET A 201 -7.18 -17.54 -9.91
C MET A 201 -6.56 -16.72 -8.77
N LEU A 202 -5.23 -16.64 -8.68
CA LEU A 202 -4.52 -15.83 -7.70
C LEU A 202 -4.01 -14.52 -8.31
N ILE A 203 -4.36 -13.39 -7.67
CA ILE A 203 -3.93 -12.05 -8.08
C ILE A 203 -3.03 -11.47 -6.97
N PRO A 204 -1.71 -11.29 -7.19
CA PRO A 204 -0.77 -10.87 -6.16
C PRO A 204 -0.85 -9.36 -5.93
N PHE A 205 -1.61 -8.93 -4.92
CA PHE A 205 -1.76 -7.50 -4.60
C PHE A 205 -0.67 -6.99 -3.65
N TYR A 206 0.01 -7.88 -2.93
CA TYR A 206 1.12 -7.53 -2.04
C TYR A 206 2.25 -8.54 -2.17
N GLU A 207 3.48 -8.04 -2.11
CA GLU A 207 4.72 -8.82 -2.12
C GLU A 207 5.52 -8.45 -0.87
N SER A 208 6.19 -9.43 -0.26
CA SER A 208 6.95 -9.22 0.99
C SER A 208 8.46 -9.20 0.72
N PHE A 209 9.16 -8.13 1.10
CA PHE A 209 10.63 -8.02 1.11
C PHE A 209 11.36 -8.32 -0.21
N GLY A 210 10.69 -8.24 -1.36
CA GLY A 210 11.25 -8.68 -2.65
C GLY A 210 11.60 -10.17 -2.67
N LEU A 211 11.09 -10.91 -1.69
CA LEU A 211 11.11 -12.36 -1.62
C LEU A 211 9.86 -12.88 -2.31
N PRO A 212 9.86 -14.14 -2.76
CA PRO A 212 8.75 -14.71 -3.50
C PRO A 212 7.61 -15.15 -2.54
N PHE A 213 7.18 -14.23 -1.66
CA PHE A 213 6.07 -14.37 -0.73
C PHE A 213 5.02 -13.33 -1.07
N TYR A 214 3.81 -13.79 -1.34
CA TYR A 214 2.75 -12.95 -1.88
C TYR A 214 1.48 -13.07 -1.05
N HIS A 215 0.78 -11.96 -0.85
CA HIS A 215 -0.65 -12.03 -0.54
C HIS A 215 -1.43 -11.83 -1.83
N CYS A 216 -2.39 -12.73 -2.04
CA CYS A 216 -3.15 -12.82 -3.27
C CYS A 216 -4.64 -12.75 -2.99
N PHE A 217 -5.39 -12.08 -3.87
CA PHE A 217 -6.83 -12.31 -3.97
C PHE A 217 -7.06 -13.66 -4.62
N TRP A 218 -7.96 -14.47 -4.05
CA TRP A 218 -8.32 -15.76 -4.62
C TRP A 218 -9.72 -15.74 -5.23
N ALA A 219 -9.78 -15.76 -6.56
CA ALA A 219 -11.01 -15.66 -7.34
C ALA A 219 -11.95 -16.87 -7.27
N GLU A 220 -11.64 -17.89 -6.47
CA GLU A 220 -12.52 -19.04 -6.19
C GLU A 220 -13.01 -19.08 -4.74
N TRP A 221 -12.62 -18.12 -3.90
CA TRP A 221 -13.02 -18.04 -2.50
C TRP A 221 -13.71 -16.71 -2.19
N TYR A 222 -15.01 -16.78 -1.85
CA TYR A 222 -15.87 -15.61 -1.60
C TYR A 222 -16.54 -15.65 -0.21
N PRO A 223 -15.79 -15.49 0.88
CA PRO A 223 -16.33 -15.65 2.24
C PRO A 223 -17.41 -14.61 2.59
N GLU A 224 -17.33 -13.40 2.03
CA GLU A 224 -18.30 -12.32 2.27
C GLU A 224 -18.90 -11.75 0.98
N ASN A 225 -19.04 -12.59 -0.06
CA ASN A 225 -19.44 -12.21 -1.44
C ASN A 225 -18.39 -11.39 -2.21
N GLU A 226 -17.20 -11.18 -1.65
CA GLU A 226 -16.02 -10.64 -2.33
C GLU A 226 -14.85 -11.61 -2.25
N MET A 227 -13.83 -11.46 -3.10
CA MET A 227 -12.65 -12.34 -3.07
C MET A 227 -11.90 -12.19 -1.73
N GLY A 228 -11.66 -13.32 -1.07
CA GLY A 228 -10.80 -13.36 0.11
C GLY A 228 -9.31 -13.31 -0.24
N ASN A 229 -8.49 -13.10 0.79
CA ASN A 229 -7.05 -12.98 0.70
C ASN A 229 -6.35 -14.22 1.22
N VAL A 230 -5.39 -14.75 0.47
CA VAL A 230 -4.58 -15.89 0.87
C VAL A 230 -3.09 -15.54 0.80
N TYR A 231 -2.31 -16.15 1.67
CA TYR A 231 -0.85 -16.07 1.63
C TYR A 231 -0.29 -17.20 0.77
N TYR A 232 0.49 -16.86 -0.25
CA TYR A 232 1.20 -17.80 -1.10
C TYR A 232 2.69 -17.85 -0.74
N GLU A 233 3.19 -19.07 -0.52
CA GLU A 233 4.56 -19.35 -0.15
C GLU A 233 5.29 -20.09 -1.28
N SER A 234 6.26 -19.44 -1.95
CA SER A 234 6.93 -20.06 -3.11
C SER A 234 7.84 -21.24 -2.79
N THR A 235 8.30 -21.38 -1.55
CA THR A 235 9.15 -22.50 -1.10
C THR A 235 8.36 -23.81 -1.06
N THR A 236 7.15 -23.76 -0.51
CA THR A 236 6.25 -24.91 -0.38
C THR A 236 5.28 -25.02 -1.55
N LYS A 237 5.11 -23.94 -2.32
CA LYS A 237 4.15 -23.79 -3.43
C LYS A 237 2.72 -24.02 -2.96
N THR A 238 2.45 -23.58 -1.74
CA THR A 238 1.13 -23.69 -1.13
C THR A 238 0.53 -22.33 -0.84
N ILE A 239 -0.79 -22.30 -0.73
CA ILE A 239 -1.50 -21.17 -0.13
C ILE A 239 -1.95 -21.49 1.29
N SER A 240 -2.15 -20.44 2.08
CA SER A 240 -2.79 -20.48 3.40
C SER A 240 -4.09 -21.28 3.39
N ASP A 241 -4.34 -22.02 4.47
CA ASP A 241 -5.58 -22.76 4.60
C ASP A 241 -6.70 -21.90 5.18
N ILE A 242 -7.83 -21.88 4.47
CA ILE A 242 -9.04 -21.15 4.87
C ILE A 242 -9.98 -21.99 5.73
N SER A 243 -9.71 -23.30 5.86
CA SER A 243 -10.55 -24.29 6.54
C SER A 243 -9.96 -24.78 7.86
N ASP A 244 -8.69 -24.51 8.13
CA ASP A 244 -8.12 -24.68 9.47
C ASP A 244 -8.80 -23.68 10.40
N GLY A 245 -9.59 -24.17 11.35
CA GLY A 245 -10.37 -23.34 12.30
C GLY A 245 -9.54 -22.45 13.26
N GLY A 246 -8.30 -22.15 12.91
CA GLY A 246 -7.50 -21.08 13.50
C GLY A 246 -7.97 -19.69 13.10
N THR A 247 -7.38 -18.66 13.69
CA THR A 247 -7.70 -17.26 13.39
C THR A 247 -7.11 -16.82 12.05
N SER A 248 -7.71 -15.83 11.40
CA SER A 248 -7.20 -15.27 10.13
C SER A 248 -5.74 -14.84 10.19
N THR A 249 -5.32 -14.31 11.34
CA THR A 249 -3.94 -13.90 11.62
C THR A 249 -2.97 -15.09 11.67
N GLU A 250 -3.39 -16.22 12.24
CA GLU A 250 -2.56 -17.43 12.30
C GLU A 250 -2.40 -18.08 10.93
N ASN A 251 -3.49 -18.12 10.16
CA ASN A 251 -3.51 -18.75 8.85
C ASN A 251 -2.97 -17.85 7.74
N LEU A 252 -2.87 -16.53 7.99
CA LEU A 252 -2.61 -15.49 6.98
C LEU A 252 -3.64 -15.50 5.84
N ALA A 253 -4.88 -15.83 6.17
CA ALA A 253 -6.01 -15.85 5.27
C ALA A 253 -7.15 -14.96 5.82
N PHE A 254 -7.61 -14.00 5.01
CA PHE A 254 -8.51 -12.94 5.47
C PHE A 254 -9.78 -12.88 4.60
N PRO A 255 -10.97 -12.73 5.20
CA PRO A 255 -12.22 -12.65 4.46
C PRO A 255 -12.30 -11.46 3.51
N THR A 256 -11.81 -10.29 3.94
CA THR A 256 -11.81 -9.05 3.16
C THR A 256 -10.41 -8.45 3.07
N PHE A 257 -10.17 -7.56 2.10
CA PHE A 257 -8.92 -6.79 2.05
C PHE A 257 -8.79 -5.89 3.27
N THR A 258 -9.89 -5.37 3.79
CA THR A 258 -9.91 -4.55 5.01
C THR A 258 -9.39 -5.33 6.22
N ASP A 259 -9.78 -6.60 6.39
CA ASP A 259 -9.22 -7.47 7.44
C ASP A 259 -7.71 -7.67 7.29
N TRP A 260 -7.24 -7.86 6.06
CA TRP A 260 -5.80 -7.95 5.77
C TRP A 260 -5.09 -6.62 6.05
N LEU A 261 -5.71 -5.48 5.72
CA LEU A 261 -5.15 -4.15 5.97
C LEU A 261 -5.04 -3.88 7.48
N ILE A 262 -6.04 -4.30 8.27
CA ILE A 262 -5.99 -4.24 9.74
C ILE A 262 -4.74 -4.95 10.23
N PHE A 263 -4.55 -6.21 9.80
CA PHE A 263 -3.35 -6.98 10.13
C PHE A 263 -2.07 -6.26 9.68
N TYR A 264 -2.03 -5.73 8.46
CA TYR A 264 -0.86 -5.04 7.91
C TYR A 264 -0.44 -3.79 8.69
N LEU A 265 -1.41 -3.05 9.24
CA LEU A 265 -1.19 -1.82 9.99
C LEU A 265 -0.82 -2.06 11.47
N GLU A 266 -1.18 -3.22 12.03
CA GLU A 266 -0.87 -3.58 13.43
C GLU A 266 0.55 -4.14 13.62
N GLN A 267 1.22 -4.58 12.54
CA GLN A 267 2.52 -5.27 12.61
C GLN A 267 3.73 -4.33 12.77
N VAL A 268 3.64 -3.27 13.60
CA VAL A 268 4.73 -2.30 13.80
C VAL A 268 5.07 -2.02 15.25
#